data_AF-A0AAV7C5B5-F1
#
_entry.id   AF-A0AAV7C5B5-F1
#
_cell.length_a   1.000
_cell.length_b   1.000
_cell.length_c   1.000
_cell.angle_alpha   90.00
_cell.angle_beta   90.00
_cell.angle_gamma   90.00
#
_symmetry.space_group_name_H-M   'P 1'
#
loop_
_entity.id
_entity.type
_entity.pdbx_description
1 polymer ?
#
loop_
_entity_poly.entity_id
_entity_poly.type
_entity_poly.pdbx_seq_one_letter_code
_entity_poly.pdbx_strand_id
1 'polypeptide(L)'
;MAAPVLTSRQVQNVDTALDMWVPEYQEIRGRMMTGHVEYQIVVVTSLPAFKLARHKPEDVVQFVVSRKYSEIEEFYHKVSALYPKCSLPSFPRKVLFVGETDIRERRSAFNDIVKAIAREKELVASPELREFLGSNIGDFVESRSARPYANHSEDGDFFKDEPPAEDPLLQIASKLQSKRAERVNRVIHCSPDSLPDLIHIALFKRTL
;
A
#
# COMPACT_ATOMS: atom_id res chain seq x y z
N MET A 1 -13.75 -7.07 5.72
CA MET A 1 -14.34 -7.36 7.04
C MET A 1 -14.85 -8.80 7.04
N ALA A 2 -14.57 -9.57 8.09
CA ALA A 2 -15.15 -10.91 8.24
C ALA A 2 -16.60 -10.84 8.75
N ALA A 3 -17.39 -11.87 8.43
CA ALA A 3 -18.76 -12.01 8.92
C ALA A 3 -18.85 -11.90 10.45
N PRO A 4 -19.81 -11.16 11.02
CA PRO A 4 -20.15 -11.28 12.43
C PRO A 4 -20.65 -12.70 12.74
N VAL A 5 -19.98 -13.34 13.69
CA VAL A 5 -20.32 -14.67 14.23
C VAL A 5 -20.77 -14.55 15.67
N LEU A 6 -21.69 -15.41 16.10
CA LEU A 6 -22.10 -15.47 17.50
C LEU A 6 -20.93 -15.93 18.37
N THR A 7 -20.79 -15.33 19.55
CA THR A 7 -19.78 -15.72 20.53
C THR A 7 -20.42 -15.88 21.90
N SER A 8 -19.91 -16.83 22.70
CA SER A 8 -20.28 -17.01 24.10
C SER A 8 -19.49 -16.07 25.04
N ARG A 9 -18.49 -15.36 24.50
CA ARG A 9 -17.71 -14.37 25.25
C ARG A 9 -18.61 -13.21 25.64
N GLN A 10 -18.61 -12.87 26.92
CA GLN A 10 -19.27 -11.67 27.43
C GLN A 10 -18.49 -10.41 27.07
N VAL A 11 -19.20 -9.31 26.81
CA VAL A 11 -18.59 -8.00 26.60
C VAL A 11 -18.06 -7.46 27.94
N GLN A 12 -16.80 -7.05 27.97
CA GLN A 12 -16.15 -6.54 29.18
C GLN A 12 -16.53 -5.09 29.46
N ASN A 13 -16.59 -4.25 28.43
CA ASN A 13 -17.07 -2.88 28.56
C ASN A 13 -18.62 -2.86 28.56
N VAL A 14 -19.22 -3.14 29.73
CA VAL A 14 -20.69 -3.17 29.89
C VAL A 14 -21.34 -1.83 29.53
N ASP A 15 -20.66 -0.73 29.86
CA ASP A 15 -21.13 0.64 29.62
C ASP A 15 -21.28 1.03 28.14
N THR A 16 -20.45 0.48 27.27
CA THR A 16 -20.43 0.79 25.83
C THR A 16 -20.88 -0.36 24.95
N ALA A 17 -21.03 -1.56 25.52
CA ALA A 17 -21.37 -2.78 24.79
C ALA A 17 -20.39 -3.14 23.65
N LEU A 18 -19.14 -2.67 23.75
CA LEU A 18 -18.11 -2.86 22.72
C LEU A 18 -16.74 -3.12 23.35
N ASP A 19 -16.11 -4.23 22.96
CA ASP A 19 -14.70 -4.50 23.19
C ASP A 19 -13.94 -4.51 21.87
N MET A 20 -12.74 -3.91 21.87
CA MET A 20 -11.82 -3.96 20.74
C MET A 20 -10.39 -4.20 21.22
N TRP A 21 -9.63 -4.96 20.44
CA TRP A 21 -8.19 -5.12 20.64
C TRP A 21 -7.50 -5.54 19.34
N VAL A 22 -6.18 -5.38 19.29
CA VAL A 22 -5.36 -5.73 18.12
C VAL A 22 -4.40 -6.85 18.50
N PRO A 23 -4.81 -8.12 18.44
CA PRO A 23 -3.96 -9.22 18.87
C PRO A 23 -2.81 -9.48 17.88
N GLU A 24 -3.06 -9.33 16.59
CA GLU A 24 -2.20 -9.80 15.51
C GLU A 24 -2.08 -8.76 14.39
N TYR A 25 -1.07 -8.94 13.54
CA TYR A 25 -0.93 -8.27 12.25
C TYR A 25 -0.58 -9.30 11.17
N GLN A 26 -0.79 -8.92 9.91
CA GLN A 26 -0.50 -9.75 8.76
C GLN A 26 0.31 -8.96 7.74
N GLU A 27 1.45 -9.50 7.35
CA GLU A 27 2.19 -9.01 6.19
C GLU A 27 1.62 -9.65 4.93
N ILE A 28 1.06 -8.81 4.06
CA ILE A 28 0.57 -9.20 2.75
C ILE A 28 1.67 -8.91 1.75
N ARG A 29 2.20 -9.96 1.13
CA ARG A 29 3.23 -9.84 0.09
C ARG A 29 2.57 -9.58 -1.26
N GLY A 30 2.79 -8.38 -1.80
CA GLY A 30 2.39 -8.04 -3.17
C GLY A 30 3.38 -8.56 -4.22
N ARG A 31 2.95 -8.62 -5.48
CA ARG A 31 3.86 -8.86 -6.61
C ARG A 31 4.80 -7.65 -6.75
N MET A 32 6.10 -7.90 -6.94
CA MET A 32 7.13 -6.87 -7.12
C MET A 32 7.27 -5.86 -5.95
N MET A 33 7.74 -6.29 -4.77
CA MET A 33 8.08 -5.39 -3.64
C MET A 33 6.91 -4.55 -3.07
N THR A 34 5.66 -4.77 -3.51
CA THR A 34 4.47 -3.99 -3.10
C THR A 34 3.79 -4.54 -1.83
N GLY A 35 4.56 -5.11 -0.91
CA GLY A 35 3.99 -5.65 0.33
C GLY A 35 3.45 -4.57 1.27
N HIS A 36 2.43 -4.90 2.06
CA HIS A 36 1.89 -4.02 3.09
C HIS A 36 1.52 -4.80 4.35
N VAL A 37 1.33 -4.08 5.46
CA VAL A 37 0.94 -4.66 6.74
C VAL A 37 -0.49 -4.26 7.06
N GLU A 38 -1.31 -5.24 7.44
CA GLU A 38 -2.64 -5.02 7.98
C GLU A 38 -2.69 -5.46 9.44
N TYR A 39 -3.29 -4.64 10.28
CA TYR A 39 -3.51 -4.92 11.69
C TYR A 39 -4.91 -5.50 11.84
N GLN A 40 -5.00 -6.64 12.52
CA GLN A 40 -6.27 -7.32 12.74
C GLN A 40 -6.91 -6.78 14.01
N ILE A 41 -8.03 -6.08 13.86
CA ILE A 41 -8.82 -5.56 14.97
C ILE A 41 -9.92 -6.58 15.25
N VAL A 42 -9.87 -7.20 16.42
CA VAL A 42 -10.96 -8.05 16.90
C VAL A 42 -11.99 -7.19 17.61
N VAL A 43 -13.24 -7.36 17.23
CA VAL A 43 -14.38 -6.64 17.79
C VAL A 43 -15.33 -7.65 18.41
N VAL A 44 -15.74 -7.40 19.66
CA VAL A 44 -16.79 -8.16 20.35
C VAL A 44 -17.84 -7.19 20.83
N THR A 45 -19.10 -7.37 20.43
CA THR A 45 -20.14 -6.38 20.69
C THR A 45 -21.54 -6.98 20.75
N SER A 46 -22.41 -6.37 21.54
CA SER A 46 -23.86 -6.62 21.51
C SER A 46 -24.64 -5.48 20.83
N LEU A 47 -23.95 -4.49 20.24
CA LEU A 47 -24.57 -3.36 19.56
C LEU A 47 -25.34 -3.82 18.31
N PRO A 48 -26.57 -3.32 18.09
CA PRO A 48 -27.42 -3.75 16.98
C PRO A 48 -26.83 -3.39 15.61
N ALA A 49 -26.04 -2.31 15.53
CA ALA A 49 -25.44 -1.82 14.29
C ALA A 49 -24.42 -2.78 13.64
N PHE A 50 -23.99 -3.84 14.35
CA PHE A 50 -23.06 -4.85 13.84
C PHE A 50 -23.69 -6.25 13.74
N LYS A 51 -24.99 -6.34 14.01
CA LYS A 51 -25.73 -7.60 13.97
C LYS A 51 -26.37 -7.79 12.60
N LEU A 52 -26.37 -9.05 12.15
CA LEU A 52 -27.12 -9.47 10.98
C LEU A 52 -28.56 -9.77 11.37
N ALA A 53 -29.48 -9.77 10.39
CA ALA A 53 -30.92 -10.04 10.64
C ALA A 53 -31.21 -11.40 11.32
N ARG A 54 -30.26 -12.35 11.26
CA ARG A 54 -30.36 -13.65 11.93
C ARG A 54 -30.01 -13.63 13.43
N HIS A 55 -29.38 -12.56 13.92
CA HIS A 55 -28.97 -12.44 15.32
C HIS A 55 -30.06 -11.75 16.14
N LYS A 56 -30.21 -12.18 17.38
CA LYS A 56 -31.15 -11.62 18.35
C LYS A 56 -30.59 -10.37 19.03
N PRO A 57 -31.44 -9.53 19.64
CA PRO A 57 -30.99 -8.34 20.39
C PRO A 57 -30.05 -8.67 21.56
N GLU A 58 -30.16 -9.86 22.16
CA GLU A 58 -29.34 -10.27 23.30
C GLU A 58 -28.01 -10.90 22.89
N ASP A 59 -27.88 -11.30 21.61
CA ASP A 59 -26.71 -12.00 21.12
C ASP A 59 -25.45 -11.13 21.21
N VAL A 60 -24.31 -11.75 21.52
CA VAL A 60 -23.00 -11.11 21.38
C VAL A 60 -22.37 -11.63 20.10
N VAL A 61 -21.90 -10.71 19.26
CA VAL A 61 -21.22 -11.04 18.01
C VAL A 61 -19.73 -10.69 18.11
N GLN A 62 -18.93 -11.46 17.39
CA GLN A 62 -17.51 -11.23 17.21
C GLN A 62 -17.19 -11.19 15.71
N PHE A 63 -16.29 -10.29 15.33
CA PHE A 63 -15.74 -10.25 13.97
C PHE A 63 -14.33 -9.66 13.99
N VAL A 64 -13.67 -9.73 12.83
CA VAL A 64 -12.33 -9.19 12.62
C VAL A 64 -12.35 -8.19 11.46
N VAL A 65 -11.69 -7.06 11.67
CA VAL A 65 -11.48 -6.01 10.68
C VAL A 65 -9.98 -5.87 10.44
N SER A 66 -9.54 -6.05 9.20
CA SER A 66 -8.15 -5.78 8.81
C SER A 66 -8.03 -4.34 8.34
N ARG A 67 -7.06 -3.60 8.88
CA ARG A 67 -6.81 -2.20 8.50
C ARG A 67 -5.33 -1.92 8.34
N LYS A 68 -4.97 -1.11 7.34
CA LYS A 68 -3.61 -0.59 7.14
C LYS A 68 -3.34 0.55 8.11
N TYR A 69 -2.06 0.82 8.34
CA TYR A 69 -1.62 1.96 9.15
C TYR A 69 -2.31 3.27 8.76
N SER A 70 -2.39 3.57 7.46
CA SER A 70 -2.98 4.81 6.94
C SER A 70 -4.48 4.94 7.23
N GLU A 71 -5.22 3.83 7.17
CA GLU A 71 -6.66 3.84 7.46
C GLU A 71 -6.92 4.07 8.96
N ILE A 72 -6.10 3.47 9.83
CA ILE A 72 -6.17 3.68 11.28
C ILE A 72 -5.80 5.13 11.62
N GLU A 73 -4.79 5.68 10.94
CA GLU A 73 -4.34 7.07 11.12
C GLU A 73 -5.40 8.09 10.72
N GLU A 74 -5.99 7.92 9.54
CA GLU A 74 -7.07 8.78 9.07
C GLU A 74 -8.24 8.77 10.05
N PHE A 75 -8.68 7.57 10.47
CA PHE A 75 -9.73 7.41 11.46
C PHE A 75 -9.38 8.07 12.80
N TYR A 76 -8.17 7.85 13.32
CA TYR A 76 -7.70 8.43 14.57
C TYR A 76 -7.78 9.96 14.54
N HIS A 77 -7.28 10.59 13.46
CA HIS A 77 -7.30 12.04 13.34
C HIS A 77 -8.71 12.60 13.16
N LYS A 78 -9.56 11.91 12.39
CA LYS A 78 -10.98 12.27 12.23
C LYS A 78 -11.69 12.30 13.59
N VAL A 79 -11.51 11.23 14.38
CA VAL A 79 -12.12 11.14 15.71
C VAL A 79 -11.52 12.14 16.69
N SER A 80 -10.19 12.30 16.71
CA SER A 80 -9.53 13.26 17.62
C SER A 80 -9.95 14.70 17.35
N ALA A 81 -10.29 15.06 16.11
CA ALA A 81 -10.77 16.38 15.75
C ALA A 81 -12.24 16.60 16.16
N LEU A 82 -13.10 15.60 15.97
CA LEU A 82 -14.53 15.68 16.25
C LEU A 82 -14.85 15.52 17.75
N TYR A 83 -14.02 14.76 18.47
CA TYR A 83 -14.24 14.39 19.87
C TYR A 83 -13.02 14.78 20.74
N PRO A 84 -12.71 16.08 20.88
CA PRO A 84 -11.51 16.53 21.59
C PRO A 84 -11.54 16.25 23.10
N LYS A 85 -12.71 15.91 23.65
CA LYS A 85 -12.88 15.53 25.06
C LYS A 85 -12.40 14.11 25.35
N CYS A 86 -12.31 13.25 24.34
CA CYS A 86 -11.84 11.88 24.49
C CYS A 86 -10.32 11.89 24.64
N SER A 87 -9.81 11.40 25.77
CA SER A 87 -8.37 11.32 26.01
C SER A 87 -7.78 10.11 25.28
N LEU A 88 -7.50 10.27 23.98
CA LEU A 88 -6.90 9.22 23.17
C LEU A 88 -5.38 9.13 23.42
N PRO A 89 -4.80 7.91 23.47
CA PRO A 89 -3.36 7.72 23.47
C PRO A 89 -2.70 8.31 22.23
N SER A 90 -1.41 8.66 22.31
CA SER A 90 -0.68 9.22 21.18
C SER A 90 -0.61 8.25 19.98
N PHE A 91 -0.73 8.80 18.78
CA PHE A 91 -0.59 8.03 17.56
C PHE A 91 0.89 7.67 17.30
N PRO A 92 1.22 6.44 16.87
CA PRO A 92 2.59 6.08 16.51
C PRO A 92 3.11 6.92 15.34
N ARG A 93 4.42 7.12 15.26
CA ARG A 93 5.02 8.00 14.24
C ARG A 93 5.17 7.29 12.89
N LYS A 94 5.11 8.09 11.81
CA LYS A 94 5.56 7.65 10.49
C LYS A 94 7.08 7.55 10.46
N VAL A 95 7.57 6.42 9.97
CA VAL A 95 8.99 6.17 9.70
C VAL A 95 9.14 5.80 8.23
N LEU A 96 10.29 6.13 7.62
CA LEU A 96 10.55 5.91 6.19
C LEU A 96 10.72 4.42 5.86
N PHE A 97 11.34 3.67 6.77
CA PHE A 97 11.51 2.23 6.67
C PHE A 97 10.83 1.59 7.86
N VAL A 98 10.00 0.59 7.60
CA VAL A 98 9.22 -0.11 8.62
C VAL A 98 9.82 -1.48 8.80
N GLY A 99 10.47 -1.71 9.93
CA GLY A 99 10.96 -3.02 10.32
C GLY A 99 9.94 -3.77 11.19
N GLU A 100 10.25 -5.03 11.46
CA GLU A 100 9.47 -5.91 12.35
C GLU A 100 9.25 -5.31 13.76
N THR A 101 10.26 -4.64 14.32
CA THR A 101 10.11 -3.96 15.61
C THR A 101 9.09 -2.82 15.54
N ASP A 102 9.14 -1.98 14.51
CA ASP A 102 8.19 -0.88 14.32
C ASP A 102 6.76 -1.41 14.16
N ILE A 103 6.57 -2.55 13.46
CA ILE A 103 5.27 -3.19 13.28
C ILE A 103 4.70 -3.64 14.63
N ARG A 104 5.50 -4.28 15.47
CA ARG A 104 5.07 -4.74 16.79
C ARG A 104 4.73 -3.58 17.74
N GLU A 105 5.53 -2.51 17.71
CA GLU A 105 5.27 -1.30 18.49
C GLU A 105 3.98 -0.62 18.03
N ARG A 106 3.78 -0.48 16.72
CA ARG A 106 2.53 0.04 16.14
C ARG A 106 1.33 -0.80 16.53
N ARG A 107 1.42 -2.13 16.45
CA ARG A 107 0.34 -3.03 16.90
C ARG A 107 0.00 -2.79 18.38
N SER A 108 1.01 -2.58 19.23
CA SER A 108 0.78 -2.25 20.64
C SER A 108 0.08 -0.91 20.82
N ALA A 109 0.55 0.14 20.15
CA ALA A 109 -0.06 1.46 20.20
C ALA A 109 -1.52 1.43 19.69
N PHE A 110 -1.77 0.73 18.58
CA PHE A 110 -3.11 0.56 18.03
C PHE A 110 -4.03 -0.22 18.95
N ASN A 111 -3.51 -1.26 19.63
CA ASN A 111 -4.26 -1.96 20.66
C ASN A 111 -4.72 -1.01 21.78
N ASP A 112 -3.85 -0.12 22.23
CA ASP A 112 -4.19 0.81 23.32
C ASP A 112 -5.18 1.88 22.85
N ILE A 113 -5.01 2.38 21.62
CA ILE A 113 -5.93 3.32 20.99
C ILE A 113 -7.33 2.71 20.85
N VAL A 114 -7.48 1.52 20.24
CA VAL A 114 -8.82 0.93 20.04
C VAL A 114 -9.47 0.58 21.38
N LYS A 115 -8.69 0.20 22.40
CA LYS A 115 -9.21 -0.01 23.75
C LYS A 115 -9.71 1.27 24.40
N ALA A 116 -9.02 2.40 24.19
CA ALA A 116 -9.47 3.70 24.67
C ALA A 116 -10.78 4.11 23.98
N ILE A 117 -10.85 3.97 22.65
CA ILE A 117 -12.05 4.27 21.86
C ILE A 117 -13.24 3.43 22.33
N ALA A 118 -13.02 2.13 22.60
CA ALA A 118 -14.08 1.22 23.06
C ALA A 118 -14.70 1.60 24.43
N ARG A 119 -14.04 2.46 25.22
CA ARG A 119 -14.54 2.93 26.52
C ARG A 119 -15.35 4.22 26.44
N GLU A 120 -15.25 4.95 25.34
CA GLU A 120 -15.87 6.27 25.19
C GLU A 120 -17.27 6.16 24.56
N LYS A 121 -18.31 6.49 25.33
CA LYS A 121 -19.72 6.33 24.91
C LYS A 121 -20.05 7.11 23.64
N GLU A 122 -19.52 8.34 23.50
CA GLU A 122 -19.76 9.19 22.33
C GLU A 122 -19.10 8.61 21.07
N LEU A 123 -17.92 7.99 21.20
CA LEU A 123 -17.20 7.39 20.08
C LEU A 123 -17.85 6.08 19.62
N VAL A 124 -18.32 5.28 20.58
CA VAL A 124 -18.97 4.01 20.26
C VAL A 124 -20.28 4.21 19.49
N ALA A 125 -20.99 5.31 19.75
CA ALA A 125 -22.20 5.69 19.02
C ALA A 125 -21.91 6.41 17.69
N SER A 126 -20.64 6.71 17.38
CA SER A 126 -20.28 7.58 16.27
C SER A 126 -20.37 6.88 14.90
N PRO A 127 -20.78 7.61 13.84
CA PRO A 127 -20.80 7.06 12.49
C PRO A 127 -19.38 6.75 11.97
N GLU A 128 -18.36 7.49 12.40
CA GLU A 128 -16.97 7.29 12.00
C GLU A 128 -16.44 5.94 12.46
N LEU A 129 -16.72 5.54 13.71
CA LEU A 129 -16.32 4.22 14.20
C LEU A 129 -17.03 3.12 13.41
N ARG A 130 -18.33 3.31 13.16
CA ARG A 130 -19.13 2.35 12.41
C ARG A 130 -18.62 2.15 10.98
N GLU A 131 -18.27 3.24 10.30
CA GLU A 131 -17.62 3.23 8.99
C GLU A 131 -16.25 2.53 9.03
N PHE A 132 -15.43 2.89 10.02
CA PHE A 132 -14.11 2.31 10.22
C PHE A 132 -14.14 0.80 10.53
N LEU A 133 -15.15 0.30 11.23
CA LEU A 133 -15.33 -1.12 11.49
C LEU A 133 -16.05 -1.86 10.34
N GLY A 134 -16.65 -1.13 9.40
CA GLY A 134 -17.21 -1.69 8.17
C GLY A 134 -18.70 -2.07 8.24
N SER A 135 -19.53 -1.39 9.04
CA SER A 135 -20.96 -1.77 9.18
C SER A 135 -21.88 -1.45 7.99
N ASN A 136 -21.37 -1.45 6.76
CA ASN A 136 -22.23 -1.63 5.60
C ASN A 136 -22.62 -3.12 5.50
N ILE A 137 -23.51 -3.53 6.41
CA ILE A 137 -24.08 -4.89 6.49
C ILE A 137 -24.78 -5.32 5.18
N GLY A 138 -25.08 -4.37 4.28
CA GLY A 138 -25.62 -4.64 2.94
C GLY A 138 -24.72 -5.53 2.07
N ASP A 139 -23.40 -5.39 2.14
CA ASP A 139 -22.47 -6.13 1.26
C ASP A 139 -22.20 -7.57 1.71
N PHE A 140 -22.61 -7.92 2.94
CA PHE A 140 -22.38 -9.26 3.47
C PHE A 140 -23.28 -10.33 2.83
N VAL A 141 -24.47 -9.95 2.35
CA VAL A 141 -25.43 -10.88 1.76
C VAL A 141 -24.97 -11.36 0.37
N GLU A 142 -24.25 -10.52 -0.37
CA GLU A 142 -23.73 -10.85 -1.71
C GLU A 142 -22.46 -11.73 -1.66
N SER A 143 -21.71 -11.69 -0.57
CA SER A 143 -20.44 -12.42 -0.43
C SER A 143 -20.59 -13.92 -0.12
N ARG A 144 -21.83 -14.44 0.03
CA ARG A 144 -22.08 -15.88 0.27
C ARG A 144 -21.85 -16.78 -0.95
N SER A 145 -21.46 -16.23 -2.10
CA SER A 145 -21.10 -16.98 -3.30
C SER A 145 -19.58 -17.21 -3.49
N ALA A 146 -18.72 -16.56 -2.70
CA ALA A 146 -17.26 -16.72 -2.84
C ALA A 146 -16.70 -17.76 -1.85
N ARG A 147 -16.50 -18.99 -2.33
CA ARG A 147 -15.61 -19.95 -1.66
C ARG A 147 -14.17 -19.36 -1.63
N PRO A 148 -13.35 -19.54 -0.58
CA PRO A 148 -11.98 -19.01 -0.53
C PRO A 148 -10.96 -19.73 -1.45
N TYR A 149 -11.41 -20.62 -2.33
CA TYR A 149 -10.55 -21.29 -3.32
C TYR A 149 -11.36 -21.54 -4.58
N ALA A 150 -11.48 -20.51 -5.41
CA ALA A 150 -11.63 -20.70 -6.83
C ALA A 150 -10.39 -20.04 -7.46
N ASN A 151 -9.50 -20.87 -8.01
CA ASN A 151 -8.55 -20.38 -8.98
C ASN A 151 -9.37 -19.69 -10.08
N HIS A 152 -9.37 -18.37 -10.09
CA HIS A 152 -9.79 -17.63 -11.27
C HIS A 152 -8.70 -17.88 -12.32
N SER A 153 -8.91 -18.93 -13.11
CA SER A 153 -8.36 -19.04 -14.46
C SER A 153 -9.03 -17.97 -15.29
N GLU A 154 -8.59 -16.72 -15.12
CA GLU A 154 -8.84 -15.67 -16.09
C GLU A 154 -7.71 -15.79 -17.12
N ASP A 155 -7.94 -16.66 -18.11
CA ASP A 155 -7.33 -16.53 -19.42
C ASP A 155 -7.85 -15.22 -20.04
N GLY A 156 -7.27 -14.11 -19.59
CA GLY A 156 -7.39 -12.79 -20.18
C GLY A 156 -6.13 -12.52 -20.97
N ASP A 157 -6.16 -12.90 -22.24
CA ASP A 157 -5.14 -12.64 -23.24
C ASP A 157 -5.04 -11.12 -23.49
N PHE A 158 -4.27 -10.43 -22.65
CA PHE A 158 -4.13 -8.96 -22.66
C PHE A 158 -2.90 -8.47 -23.44
N PHE A 159 -2.13 -9.37 -24.06
CA PHE A 159 -1.05 -8.99 -24.98
C PHE A 159 -1.46 -9.30 -26.41
N LYS A 160 -2.27 -8.42 -27.00
CA LYS A 160 -2.27 -8.28 -28.46
C LYS A 160 -0.99 -7.55 -28.87
N ASP A 161 -0.08 -8.32 -29.45
CA ASP A 161 1.01 -7.96 -30.37
C ASP A 161 1.38 -6.47 -30.42
N GLU A 162 2.32 -6.07 -29.56
CA GLU A 162 3.17 -4.92 -29.84
C GLU A 162 4.48 -5.46 -30.43
N PRO A 163 4.87 -5.09 -31.66
CA PRO A 163 6.12 -5.56 -32.25
C PRO A 163 7.31 -5.07 -31.41
N PRO A 164 8.37 -5.89 -31.26
CA PRO A 164 9.48 -5.58 -30.37
C PRO A 164 10.13 -4.24 -30.76
N ALA A 165 10.27 -3.36 -29.77
CA ALA A 165 10.98 -2.10 -29.89
C ALA A 165 12.37 -2.34 -30.49
N GLU A 166 12.67 -1.58 -31.54
CA GLU A 166 13.90 -1.65 -32.30
C GLU A 166 15.07 -1.23 -31.43
N ASP A 167 16.04 -2.14 -31.25
CA ASP A 167 17.24 -1.94 -30.46
C ASP A 167 18.10 -0.80 -31.07
N PRO A 168 18.27 0.36 -30.40
CA PRO A 168 18.96 1.52 -30.96
C PRO A 168 20.42 1.23 -31.35
N LEU A 169 21.00 0.15 -30.81
CA LEU A 169 22.37 -0.27 -31.07
C LEU A 169 22.56 -0.91 -32.46
N LEU A 170 21.51 -1.46 -33.08
CA LEU A 170 21.61 -2.06 -34.42
C LEU A 170 21.59 -1.03 -35.56
N GLN A 171 21.04 0.17 -35.33
CA GLN A 171 21.08 1.27 -36.30
C GLN A 171 22.45 1.97 -36.38
N ILE A 172 23.27 1.89 -35.33
CA ILE A 172 24.61 2.49 -35.31
C ILE A 172 25.60 1.61 -36.09
N ALA A 173 25.46 0.28 -36.00
CA ALA A 173 26.30 -0.67 -36.72
C ALA A 173 26.09 -0.61 -38.25
N SER A 174 24.85 -0.42 -38.72
CA SER A 174 24.55 -0.30 -40.15
C SER A 174 25.06 1.00 -40.78
N LYS A 175 25.05 2.12 -40.04
CA LYS A 175 25.59 3.41 -40.53
C LYS A 175 27.12 3.45 -40.65
N LEU A 176 27.86 2.60 -39.93
CA LEU A 176 29.32 2.51 -40.05
C LEU A 176 29.78 1.67 -41.24
N GLN A 177 28.96 0.72 -41.71
CA GLN A 177 29.30 -0.10 -42.87
C GLN A 177 28.97 0.60 -44.21
N SER A 178 27.95 1.45 -44.26
CA SER A 178 27.64 2.23 -45.47
C SER A 178 28.62 3.39 -45.74
N LYS A 179 29.35 3.91 -44.75
CA LYS A 179 30.39 4.95 -44.98
C LYS A 179 31.74 4.42 -45.46
N ARG A 180 31.97 3.09 -45.40
CA ARG A 180 33.23 2.48 -45.88
C ARG A 180 33.17 2.04 -47.35
N ALA A 181 31.99 1.97 -47.96
CA ALA A 181 31.79 1.53 -49.34
C ALA A 181 31.74 2.66 -50.40
N GLU A 182 31.84 3.94 -50.00
CA GLU A 182 31.66 5.08 -50.92
C GLU A 182 32.91 5.98 -51.07
N ARG A 183 34.11 5.44 -50.76
CA ARG A 183 35.40 6.12 -51.01
C ARG A 183 36.40 5.28 -51.83
N VAL A 184 35.92 4.43 -52.73
CA VAL A 184 36.75 3.79 -53.76
C VAL A 184 36.13 4.04 -55.14
N ASN A 185 36.01 5.30 -55.54
CA ASN A 185 36.01 5.71 -56.94
C ASN A 185 36.01 7.25 -57.06
N ARG A 186 37.21 7.83 -56.98
CA ARG A 186 37.62 9.03 -57.73
C ARG A 186 39.11 9.28 -57.45
N VAL A 187 39.95 8.52 -58.15
CA VAL A 187 41.18 9.07 -58.74
C VAL A 187 40.67 9.73 -60.04
N ILE A 188 41.01 10.94 -60.48
CA ILE A 188 42.30 11.57 -60.76
C ILE A 188 41.99 13.07 -60.97
N HIS A 189 42.77 14.00 -60.39
CA HIS A 189 43.47 15.05 -61.15
C HIS A 189 44.37 15.91 -60.24
N CYS A 190 45.65 15.94 -60.61
CA CYS A 190 46.75 16.70 -60.01
C CYS A 190 46.62 18.22 -60.23
N SER A 191 47.13 19.03 -59.29
CA SER A 191 48.35 19.85 -59.46
C SER A 191 48.59 20.82 -58.28
N PRO A 192 49.80 21.39 -58.15
CA PRO A 192 50.44 21.75 -56.87
C PRO A 192 50.30 23.23 -56.49
N ASP A 193 50.99 23.62 -55.41
CA ASP A 193 51.34 24.99 -54.98
C ASP A 193 50.44 25.64 -53.93
N SER A 194 50.87 25.55 -52.66
CA SER A 194 51.31 26.71 -51.86
C SER A 194 51.40 26.37 -50.35
N LEU A 195 52.62 26.31 -49.83
CA LEU A 195 52.95 26.64 -48.42
C LEU A 195 52.85 28.17 -48.27
N PRO A 196 52.56 28.76 -47.08
CA PRO A 196 53.37 28.67 -45.86
C PRO A 196 52.52 28.44 -44.57
N ASP A 197 53.00 27.79 -43.51
CA ASP A 197 54.07 28.12 -42.54
C ASP A 197 53.56 28.94 -41.34
N LEU A 198 54.11 28.58 -40.16
CA LEU A 198 54.30 29.41 -38.96
C LEU A 198 53.25 29.53 -37.81
N ILE A 199 53.77 29.15 -36.62
CA ILE A 199 53.67 29.75 -35.26
C ILE A 199 52.69 29.08 -34.28
N HIS A 200 53.19 28.23 -33.36
CA HIS A 200 53.74 28.55 -32.02
C HIS A 200 52.69 29.15 -31.07
N ILE A 201 52.40 28.54 -29.92
CA ILE A 201 52.87 28.88 -28.55
C ILE A 201 52.00 28.01 -27.61
N ALA A 202 52.36 27.50 -26.43
CA ALA A 202 53.61 27.17 -25.76
C ALA A 202 53.18 26.34 -24.51
N LEU A 203 53.89 25.25 -24.23
CA LEU A 203 53.80 24.53 -22.97
C LEU A 203 54.38 25.38 -21.82
N PHE A 204 53.72 25.40 -20.67
CA PHE A 204 54.35 25.74 -19.39
C PHE A 204 54.61 24.46 -18.57
N LYS A 205 55.89 24.15 -18.36
CA LYS A 205 56.44 23.12 -17.46
C LYS A 205 56.17 23.55 -15.99
N ARG A 206 55.67 22.68 -15.10
CA ARG A 206 56.34 21.65 -14.28
C ARG A 206 57.29 22.19 -13.18
N THR A 207 57.00 21.76 -11.94
CA THR A 207 57.87 21.52 -10.74
C THR A 207 58.47 22.71 -9.98
N LEU A 208 58.06 22.89 -8.73
CA LEU A 208 58.68 22.28 -7.54
C LEU A 208 57.62 22.05 -6.46
#